data_AF-A0A2I1EUV0-F1
#
_entry.id   AF-A0A2I1EUV0-F1
#
_cell.length_a   1.000
_cell.length_b   1.000
_cell.length_c   1.000
_cell.angle_alpha   90.00
_cell.angle_beta   90.00
_cell.angle_gamma   90.00
#
_symmetry.space_group_name_H-M   'P 1'
#
loop_
_entity.id
_entity.type
_entity.pdbx_description
1 polymer ?
#
loop_
_entity_poly.entity_id
_entity_poly.type
_entity_poly.pdbx_seq_one_letter_code
_entity_poly.pdbx_strand_id
1 'polypeptide(L)'
;MERFMKYIFDSSNSFAVMVWSSAQPKNVDKMIRVAFGQYEKKLVARWTRKNLNLSDQDYYQKVETIKDLEKVWRELNKDKSSTFPQIVWDQTNTILIDDSYVKAKLQPFNAIHLPDFDNERCKSEKDRELYNVIDYLRKIHNQSNVSAYIKNFPYIPPNDYKD
;
A
#
# COMPACT_ATOMS: atom_id res chain seq x y z
N MET A 1 -3.71 11.90 -7.86
CA MET A 1 -2.42 11.17 -7.90
C MET A 1 -1.21 12.03 -7.51
N GLU A 2 -0.91 13.13 -8.22
CA GLU A 2 0.31 13.93 -7.97
C GLU A 2 0.48 14.38 -6.51
N ARG A 3 -0.57 14.93 -5.88
CA ARG A 3 -0.51 15.38 -4.49
C ARG A 3 -0.25 14.24 -3.50
N PHE A 4 -0.84 13.07 -3.74
CA PHE A 4 -0.61 11.88 -2.93
C PHE A 4 0.85 11.43 -3.04
N MET A 5 1.39 11.38 -4.27
CA MET A 5 2.79 11.06 -4.50
C MET A 5 3.74 12.06 -3.83
N LYS A 6 3.48 13.37 -3.97
CA LYS A 6 4.25 14.41 -3.28
C LYS A 6 4.23 14.18 -1.77
N TYR A 7 3.07 13.87 -1.20
CA TYR A 7 2.92 13.65 0.24
C TYR A 7 3.69 12.41 0.72
N ILE A 8 3.50 11.23 0.12
CA ILE A 8 4.15 9.99 0.59
C ILE A 8 5.65 9.94 0.30
N PHE A 9 6.16 10.76 -0.62
CA PHE A 9 7.59 10.85 -0.93
C PHE A 9 8.25 12.15 -0.44
N ASP A 10 7.53 12.96 0.35
CA ASP A 10 8.11 14.11 1.02
C ASP A 10 9.06 13.64 2.12
N SER A 11 10.28 14.18 2.13
CA SER A 11 11.26 13.88 3.16
C SER A 11 10.78 14.22 4.58
N SER A 12 9.84 15.17 4.73
CA SER A 12 9.28 15.53 6.04
C SER A 12 8.31 14.50 6.62
N ASN A 13 7.77 13.59 5.79
CA ASN A 13 6.73 12.63 6.21
C ASN A 13 7.29 11.23 6.48
N SER A 14 8.61 11.02 6.29
CA SER A 14 9.37 9.82 6.67
C SER A 14 8.79 8.47 6.25
N PHE A 15 7.98 8.41 5.18
CA PHE A 15 7.45 7.14 4.67
C PHE A 15 8.51 6.37 3.85
N ALA A 16 8.66 5.09 4.16
CA ALA A 16 9.28 4.12 3.28
C ALA A 16 8.19 3.49 2.39
N VAL A 17 8.21 3.80 1.09
CA VAL A 17 7.15 3.37 0.18
C VAL A 17 7.57 2.13 -0.61
N MET A 18 6.75 1.09 -0.58
CA MET A 18 6.89 -0.10 -1.43
C MET A 18 5.65 -0.32 -2.30
N VAL A 19 5.85 -0.97 -3.46
CA VAL A 19 4.76 -1.48 -4.27
C VAL A 19 4.65 -2.99 -4.06
N TRP A 20 3.46 -3.49 -3.77
CA TRP A 20 3.17 -4.92 -3.77
C TRP A 20 1.93 -5.19 -4.62
N SER A 21 2.10 -5.86 -5.76
CA SER A 21 1.01 -6.14 -6.70
C SER A 21 0.82 -7.62 -6.95
N SER A 22 -0.43 -8.05 -7.15
CA SER A 22 -0.78 -9.41 -7.60
C SER A 22 -0.60 -9.63 -9.10
N ALA A 23 -0.23 -8.58 -9.84
CA ALA A 23 0.10 -8.67 -11.25
C ALA A 23 1.50 -9.26 -11.50
N GLN A 24 1.68 -9.85 -12.67
CA GLN A 24 2.98 -10.37 -13.11
C GLN A 24 4.02 -9.25 -13.28
N PRO A 25 5.33 -9.54 -13.14
CA PRO A 25 6.39 -8.52 -13.12
C PRO A 25 6.32 -7.50 -14.26
N LYS A 26 6.15 -7.95 -15.50
CA LYS A 26 6.07 -7.08 -16.69
C LYS A 26 4.96 -6.02 -16.59
N ASN A 27 3.83 -6.37 -15.96
CA ASN A 27 2.71 -5.44 -15.77
C ASN A 27 3.00 -4.47 -14.63
N VAL A 28 3.60 -4.95 -13.54
CA VAL A 28 4.01 -4.11 -12.41
C VAL A 28 5.04 -3.06 -12.84
N ASP A 29 6.04 -3.44 -13.64
CA ASP A 29 7.05 -2.50 -14.14
C ASP A 29 6.44 -1.37 -14.97
N LYS A 30 5.47 -1.70 -15.85
CA LYS A 30 4.74 -0.69 -16.62
C LYS A 30 3.92 0.23 -15.72
N MET A 31 3.18 -0.35 -14.76
CA MET A 31 2.38 0.43 -13.81
C MET A 31 3.25 1.38 -12.98
N ILE A 32 4.39 0.91 -12.48
CA ILE A 32 5.32 1.73 -11.70
C ILE A 32 5.85 2.89 -12.54
N ARG A 33 6.33 2.63 -13.75
CA ARG A 33 6.86 3.69 -14.64
C ARG A 33 5.82 4.78 -14.90
N VAL A 34 4.58 4.40 -15.17
CA VAL A 34 3.49 5.35 -15.48
C VAL A 34 3.03 6.09 -14.23
N ALA A 35 2.79 5.38 -13.12
CA ALA A 35 2.15 5.96 -11.94
C ALA A 35 3.13 6.69 -11.01
N PHE A 36 4.36 6.19 -10.86
CA PHE A 36 5.36 6.74 -9.95
C PHE A 36 6.34 7.69 -10.65
N GLY A 37 6.61 7.51 -11.95
CA GLY A 37 7.47 8.39 -12.74
C GLY A 37 8.81 8.67 -12.04
N GLN A 38 9.08 9.94 -11.73
CA GLN A 38 10.31 10.35 -11.03
C GLN A 38 10.50 9.70 -9.63
N TYR A 39 9.42 9.25 -8.98
CA TYR A 39 9.46 8.61 -7.67
C TYR A 39 9.79 7.11 -7.75
N GLU A 40 9.86 6.52 -8.94
CA GLU A 40 10.17 5.09 -9.13
C GLU A 40 11.46 4.66 -8.40
N LYS A 41 12.49 5.52 -8.42
CA LYS A 41 13.79 5.26 -7.76
C LYS A 41 13.76 5.44 -6.24
N LYS A 42 12.68 6.00 -5.68
CA LYS A 42 12.50 6.17 -4.23
C LYS A 42 11.77 5.00 -3.57
N LEU A 43 11.29 4.03 -4.34
CA LEU A 43 10.65 2.83 -3.80
C LEU A 43 11.68 1.96 -3.08
N VAL A 44 11.40 1.57 -1.83
CA VAL A 44 12.27 0.68 -1.04
C VAL A 44 12.18 -0.77 -1.49
N ALA A 45 11.05 -1.17 -2.07
CA ALA A 45 10.84 -2.50 -2.62
C ALA A 45 9.77 -2.51 -3.71
N ARG A 46 9.88 -3.48 -4.62
CA ARG A 46 8.92 -3.75 -5.70
C ARG A 46 8.58 -5.23 -5.71
N TRP A 47 7.44 -5.57 -5.13
CA TRP A 47 6.93 -6.93 -5.06
C TRP A 47 5.81 -7.14 -6.06
N THR A 48 5.87 -8.29 -6.70
CA THR A 48 4.99 -8.70 -7.81
C THR A 48 4.27 -9.98 -7.43
N ARG A 49 3.55 -10.57 -8.38
CA ARG A 49 2.95 -11.90 -8.22
C ARG A 49 3.94 -12.97 -7.74
N LYS A 50 5.22 -12.87 -8.10
CA LYS A 50 6.28 -13.79 -7.65
C LYS A 50 6.48 -13.78 -6.13
N ASN A 51 6.08 -12.70 -5.47
CA ASN A 51 6.25 -12.49 -4.04
C ASN A 51 5.02 -12.93 -3.23
N LEU A 52 3.98 -13.52 -3.85
CA LEU A 52 2.74 -13.91 -3.17
C LEU A 52 2.69 -15.38 -2.70
N ASN A 53 3.83 -16.10 -2.73
CA ASN A 53 3.93 -17.51 -2.31
C ASN A 53 2.90 -18.43 -3.01
N LEU A 54 2.60 -18.14 -4.27
CA LEU A 54 1.66 -18.93 -5.06
C LEU A 54 2.32 -20.23 -5.53
N SER A 55 1.51 -21.27 -5.70
CA SER A 55 1.92 -22.45 -6.46
C SER A 55 2.20 -22.08 -7.92
N ASP A 56 2.96 -22.92 -8.63
CA ASP A 56 3.20 -22.70 -10.07
C ASP A 56 1.90 -22.65 -10.87
N GLN A 57 0.89 -23.43 -10.46
CA GLN A 57 -0.43 -23.41 -11.07
C GLN A 57 -1.16 -22.08 -10.82
N ASP A 58 -1.21 -21.64 -9.57
CA ASP A 58 -1.89 -20.39 -9.18
C ASP A 58 -1.18 -19.16 -9.73
N TYR A 59 0.13 -19.23 -9.95
CA TYR A 59 0.93 -18.14 -10.50
C TYR A 59 0.41 -17.69 -11.88
N TYR A 60 -0.08 -18.60 -12.73
CA TYR A 60 -0.60 -18.27 -14.06
C TYR A 60 -2.12 -18.09 -14.12
N GLN A 61 -2.83 -18.23 -13.00
CA GLN A 61 -4.29 -18.14 -12.94
C GLN A 61 -4.76 -16.90 -12.18
N LYS A 62 -6.00 -16.46 -12.43
CA LYS A 62 -6.63 -15.41 -11.62
C LYS A 62 -7.19 -16.04 -10.34
N VAL A 63 -6.33 -16.16 -9.33
CA VAL A 63 -6.72 -16.60 -7.98
C VAL A 63 -6.73 -15.44 -7.00
N GLU A 64 -7.49 -15.60 -5.93
CA GLU A 64 -7.38 -14.73 -4.75
C GLU A 64 -5.99 -14.86 -4.13
N THR A 65 -5.48 -13.76 -3.59
CA THR A 65 -4.11 -13.70 -3.07
C THR A 65 -4.12 -13.03 -1.72
N ILE A 66 -3.20 -13.41 -0.84
CA ILE A 66 -3.01 -12.79 0.47
C ILE A 66 -1.65 -12.09 0.50
N LYS A 67 -1.61 -10.90 1.09
CA LYS A 67 -0.40 -10.10 1.30
C LYS A 67 0.00 -10.18 2.77
N ASP A 68 0.79 -11.20 3.11
CA ASP A 68 1.33 -11.38 4.45
C ASP A 68 2.44 -10.35 4.78
N LEU A 69 2.13 -9.37 5.62
CA LEU A 69 3.10 -8.35 6.04
C LEU A 69 4.27 -8.92 6.85
N GLU A 70 4.13 -10.07 7.51
CA GLU A 70 5.29 -10.70 8.19
C GLU A 70 6.41 -11.05 7.21
N LYS A 71 6.04 -11.40 5.96
CA LYS A 71 7.02 -11.59 4.89
C LYS A 71 7.77 -10.29 4.61
N VAL A 72 7.07 -9.16 4.53
CA VAL A 72 7.67 -7.84 4.28
C VAL A 72 8.63 -7.49 5.41
N TRP A 73 8.16 -7.58 6.66
CA TRP A 73 8.97 -7.26 7.84
C TRP A 73 10.22 -8.11 7.89
N ARG A 74 10.10 -9.42 7.69
CA ARG A 74 11.24 -10.34 7.70
C ARG A 74 12.28 -9.99 6.64
N GLU A 75 11.88 -9.64 5.42
CA GLU A 75 12.83 -9.33 4.35
C GLU A 75 13.46 -7.94 4.53
N LEU A 76 12.68 -6.92 4.88
CA LEU A 76 13.20 -5.57 5.10
C LEU A 76 14.08 -5.46 6.35
N ASN A 77 13.77 -6.20 7.43
CA ASN A 77 14.59 -6.19 8.65
C ASN A 77 15.91 -6.97 8.51
N LYS A 78 16.01 -7.87 7.52
CA LYS A 78 17.28 -8.55 7.19
C LYS A 78 18.22 -7.67 6.38
N ASP A 79 17.67 -6.72 5.63
CA ASP A 79 18.44 -5.90 4.70
C ASP A 79 19.28 -4.85 5.45
N LYS A 80 20.54 -5.22 5.72
CA LYS A 80 21.53 -4.32 6.33
C LYS A 80 21.93 -3.15 5.42
N SER A 81 21.58 -3.20 4.13
CA SER A 81 21.80 -2.11 3.16
C SER A 81 20.59 -1.17 3.02
N SER A 82 19.53 -1.43 3.79
CA SER A 82 18.34 -0.58 3.86
C SER A 82 18.71 0.88 4.09
N THR A 83 18.02 1.78 3.40
CA THR A 83 18.07 3.24 3.63
C THR A 83 17.59 3.62 5.04
N PHE A 84 16.95 2.68 5.76
CA PHE A 84 16.40 2.85 7.10
C PHE A 84 16.97 1.81 8.08
N PRO A 85 18.30 1.76 8.31
CA PRO A 85 18.95 0.67 9.06
C PRO A 85 18.60 0.64 10.55
N GLN A 86 18.12 1.75 11.11
CA GLN A 86 17.67 1.87 12.50
C GLN A 86 16.19 1.53 12.70
N ILE A 87 15.45 1.25 11.63
CA ILE A 87 14.02 0.94 11.70
C ILE A 87 13.83 -0.57 11.70
N VAL A 88 13.09 -1.06 12.70
CA VAL A 88 12.55 -2.42 12.71
C VAL A 88 11.10 -2.33 12.24
N TRP A 89 10.81 -2.88 11.08
CA TRP A 89 9.46 -2.93 10.52
C TRP A 89 8.63 -3.99 11.22
N ASP A 90 7.46 -3.59 11.69
CA ASP A 90 6.47 -4.47 12.31
C ASP A 90 5.06 -3.88 12.18
N GLN A 91 4.11 -4.45 12.93
CA GLN A 91 2.72 -4.00 12.93
C GLN A 91 2.51 -2.59 13.51
N THR A 92 3.46 -2.06 14.29
CA THR A 92 3.35 -0.74 14.91
C THR A 92 3.65 0.40 13.93
N ASN A 93 4.32 0.13 12.79
CA ASN A 93 4.79 1.15 11.85
C ASN A 93 4.54 0.84 10.36
N THR A 94 3.83 -0.24 10.04
CA THR A 94 3.55 -0.64 8.65
C THR A 94 2.08 -0.48 8.30
N ILE A 95 1.78 0.04 7.10
CA ILE A 95 0.41 0.16 6.58
C ILE A 95 0.34 -0.46 5.18
N LEU A 96 -0.67 -1.29 4.93
CA LEU A 96 -1.05 -1.81 3.62
C LEU A 96 -2.23 -1.00 3.06
N ILE A 97 -2.05 -0.36 1.91
CA ILE A 97 -3.15 0.27 1.19
C ILE A 97 -3.55 -0.66 0.05
N ASP A 98 -4.79 -1.15 0.08
CA ASP A 98 -5.29 -2.11 -0.91
C ASP A 98 -6.82 -2.06 -1.02
N ASP A 99 -7.35 -2.28 -2.21
CA ASP A 99 -8.80 -2.29 -2.47
C ASP A 99 -9.51 -3.56 -1.93
N SER A 100 -8.76 -4.61 -1.65
CA SER A 100 -9.29 -5.92 -1.24
C SER A 100 -9.07 -6.20 0.24
N TYR A 101 -10.17 -6.42 0.95
CA TYR A 101 -10.16 -6.93 2.33
C TYR A 101 -9.41 -8.25 2.46
N VAL A 102 -9.57 -9.16 1.49
CA VAL A 102 -8.97 -10.49 1.59
C VAL A 102 -7.45 -10.45 1.48
N LYS A 103 -6.90 -9.51 0.70
CA LYS A 103 -5.45 -9.34 0.60
C LYS A 103 -4.82 -8.98 1.96
N ALA A 104 -5.54 -8.32 2.85
CA ALA A 104 -5.05 -7.92 4.17
C ALA A 104 -5.46 -8.88 5.31
N LYS A 105 -6.07 -10.03 5.01
CA LYS A 105 -6.70 -10.91 6.01
C LYS A 105 -5.81 -11.29 7.20
N LEU A 106 -4.49 -11.39 7.01
CA LEU A 106 -3.55 -11.77 8.06
C LEU A 106 -3.17 -10.62 8.99
N GLN A 107 -3.22 -9.37 8.51
CA GLN A 107 -2.95 -8.17 9.31
C GLN A 107 -4.02 -7.09 9.03
N PRO A 108 -5.30 -7.35 9.36
CA PRO A 108 -6.42 -6.49 8.98
C PRO A 108 -6.34 -5.10 9.62
N PHE A 109 -5.70 -4.99 10.79
CA PHE A 109 -5.52 -3.72 11.48
C PHE A 109 -4.32 -2.93 10.96
N ASN A 110 -3.56 -3.44 9.99
CA ASN A 110 -2.54 -2.68 9.29
C ASN A 110 -3.03 -2.19 7.93
N ALA A 111 -4.33 -2.31 7.62
CA ALA A 111 -4.84 -2.04 6.29
C ALA A 111 -5.71 -0.78 6.20
N ILE A 112 -5.57 -0.07 5.09
CA ILE A 112 -6.48 0.97 4.61
C ILE A 112 -7.14 0.42 3.35
N HIS A 113 -8.45 0.21 3.43
CA HIS A 113 -9.23 -0.29 2.30
C HIS A 113 -9.82 0.85 1.50
N LEU A 114 -9.44 0.92 0.22
CA LEU A 114 -9.97 1.89 -0.71
C LEU A 114 -11.09 1.27 -1.54
N PRO A 115 -12.06 2.05 -2.01
CA PRO A 115 -12.93 1.62 -3.08
C PRO A 115 -12.13 1.33 -4.37
N ASP A 116 -12.60 0.37 -5.16
CA ASP A 116 -12.04 0.09 -6.48
C ASP A 116 -12.07 1.34 -7.37
N PHE A 117 -10.95 1.66 -8.01
CA PHE A 117 -10.89 2.74 -9.01
C PHE A 117 -11.33 2.21 -10.38
N ASP A 118 -12.65 2.18 -10.59
CA ASP A 118 -13.27 1.69 -11.81
C ASP A 118 -13.39 2.76 -12.91
N ASN A 119 -14.07 2.41 -14.01
CA ASN A 119 -14.31 3.31 -15.13
C ASN A 119 -15.20 4.50 -14.79
N GLU A 120 -16.10 4.38 -13.81
CA GLU A 120 -16.97 5.47 -13.38
C GLU A 120 -16.16 6.50 -12.58
N ARG A 121 -15.36 6.02 -11.62
CA ARG A 121 -14.41 6.86 -10.87
C ARG A 121 -13.38 7.52 -11.77
N CYS A 122 -12.88 6.81 -12.78
CA CYS A 122 -11.94 7.35 -13.76
C CYS A 122 -12.52 8.53 -14.55
N LYS A 123 -13.82 8.49 -14.86
CA LYS A 123 -14.52 9.58 -15.55
C LYS A 123 -15.00 10.68 -14.60
N SER A 124 -15.00 10.42 -13.30
CA SER A 124 -15.45 11.37 -12.29
C SER A 124 -14.34 12.39 -11.98
N GLU A 125 -14.63 13.66 -12.16
CA GLU A 125 -13.78 14.75 -11.65
C GLU A 125 -13.86 14.94 -10.13
N LYS A 126 -14.79 14.21 -9.49
CA LYS A 126 -15.07 14.28 -8.05
C LYS A 126 -14.34 13.23 -7.24
N ASP A 127 -13.58 12.30 -7.84
CA ASP A 127 -12.82 11.33 -7.02
C ASP A 127 -11.78 12.07 -6.15
N ARG A 128 -11.99 11.99 -4.84
CA ARG A 128 -11.12 12.58 -3.82
C ARG A 128 -10.47 11.52 -2.94
N GLU A 129 -10.56 10.25 -3.29
CA GLU A 129 -10.20 9.14 -2.39
C GLU A 129 -8.75 9.27 -1.88
N LEU A 130 -7.79 9.50 -2.78
CA LEU A 130 -6.39 9.68 -2.39
C LEU A 130 -6.14 10.94 -1.55
N TYR A 131 -6.99 11.96 -1.61
CA TYR A 131 -6.89 13.12 -0.71
C TYR A 131 -7.39 12.75 0.70
N ASN A 132 -8.49 12.00 0.79
CA ASN A 132 -9.02 11.49 2.06
C ASN A 132 -7.99 10.57 2.74
N VAL A 133 -7.29 9.74 1.96
CA VAL A 133 -6.18 8.91 2.46
C VAL A 133 -5.04 9.76 3.01
N ILE A 134 -4.65 10.87 2.38
CA ILE A 134 -3.63 11.79 2.94
C ILE A 134 -4.06 12.27 4.33
N ASP A 135 -5.32 12.69 4.48
CA ASP A 135 -5.82 13.20 5.76
C ASP A 135 -5.84 12.13 6.85
N TYR A 136 -6.11 10.87 6.48
CA TYR A 136 -6.02 9.75 7.40
C TYR A 136 -4.57 9.38 7.74
N LEU A 137 -3.66 9.36 6.76
CA LEU A 137 -2.23 9.12 6.97
C LEU A 137 -1.61 10.17 7.90
N ARG A 138 -2.04 11.44 7.83
CA ARG A 138 -1.62 12.50 8.78
C ARG A 138 -1.98 12.17 10.24
N LYS A 139 -3.13 11.52 10.47
CA LYS A 139 -3.54 11.10 11.82
C LYS A 139 -2.69 9.94 12.31
N ILE A 140 -2.43 8.97 11.43
CA ILE A 140 -1.64 7.78 11.74
C ILE A 140 -0.16 8.12 11.98
N HIS A 141 0.40 9.08 11.24
CA HIS A 141 1.79 9.49 11.36
C HIS A 141 2.20 9.92 12.79
N ASN A 142 1.24 10.36 13.61
CA ASN A 142 1.49 10.78 14.99
C ASN A 142 1.27 9.66 16.02
N GLN A 143 1.07 8.41 15.57
CA GLN A 143 0.79 7.27 16.44
C GLN A 143 2.04 6.42 16.61
N SER A 144 2.33 6.00 17.85
CA SER A 144 3.41 5.04 18.13
C SER A 144 3.06 3.59 17.76
N ASN A 145 1.77 3.31 17.52
CA ASN A 145 1.27 2.01 17.12
C ASN A 145 0.12 2.16 16.11
N VAL A 146 0.46 2.11 14.83
CA VAL A 146 -0.50 2.35 13.74
C VAL A 146 -1.61 1.32 13.71
N SER A 147 -1.34 0.04 14.00
CA SER A 147 -2.36 -0.98 13.94
C SER A 147 -3.40 -0.83 15.05
N ALA A 148 -2.97 -0.47 16.27
CA ALA A 148 -3.86 -0.20 17.38
C ALA A 148 -4.76 1.00 17.07
N TYR A 149 -4.21 2.03 16.41
CA TYR A 149 -5.00 3.17 15.95
C TYR A 149 -6.03 2.77 14.90
N ILE A 150 -5.61 2.07 13.83
CA ILE A 150 -6.51 1.62 12.76
C ILE A 150 -7.62 0.69 13.30
N LYS A 151 -7.30 -0.15 14.28
CA LYS A 151 -8.31 -1.00 14.95
C LYS A 151 -9.40 -0.18 15.63
N ASN A 152 -9.04 0.91 16.29
CA ASN A 152 -9.99 1.75 17.05
C ASN A 152 -10.67 2.82 16.19
N PHE A 153 -10.00 3.27 15.12
CA PHE A 153 -10.44 4.36 14.26
C PHE A 153 -10.24 3.99 12.79
N PRO A 154 -10.88 2.92 12.28
CA PRO A 154 -10.63 2.43 10.94
C PRO A 154 -10.91 3.50 9.88
N TYR A 155 -10.17 3.44 8.77
CA TYR A 155 -10.47 4.26 7.62
C TYR A 155 -11.84 3.86 7.05
N ILE A 156 -12.71 4.84 6.89
CA ILE A 156 -14.01 4.68 6.24
C ILE A 156 -13.99 5.61 5.02
N PRO A 157 -13.95 5.07 3.80
CA PRO A 157 -14.09 5.88 2.59
C PRO A 157 -15.38 6.71 2.67
N PRO A 158 -15.35 8.02 2.36
CA PRO A 158 -16.57 8.80 2.27
C PRO A 158 -17.54 8.18 1.25
N ASN A 159 -18.84 8.19 1.57
CA ASN A 159 -19.88 7.74 0.66
C ASN A 159 -20.07 8.79 -0.47
N ASP A 160 -19.14 8.85 -1.42
CA ASP A 160 -19.18 9.84 -2.50
C ASP A 160 -20.17 9.51 -3.63
N TYR A 161 -21.00 8.46 -3.48
CA TYR A 161 -21.88 7.92 -4.54
C TYR A 161 -23.30 7.54 -4.11
N LYS A 162 -23.79 8.04 -2.98
CA LYS A 162 -25.21 7.91 -2.61
C LYS A 162 -25.84 9.28 -2.40
N ASP A 163 -26.12 9.95 -3.50
CA ASP A 163 -27.24 10.88 -3.66
C ASP A 163 -28.01 10.48 -4.92
#